data_AF-A0A061DWL5-F1
#
_entry.id   AF-A0A061DWL5-F1
#
_cell.length_a   1.000
_cell.length_b   1.000
_cell.length_c   1.000
_cell.angle_alpha   90.00
_cell.angle_beta   90.00
_cell.angle_gamma   90.00
#
_symmetry.space_group_name_H-M   'P 1'
#
loop_
_entity.id
_entity.type
_entity.pdbx_description
1 polymer ?
#
loop_
_entity_poly.entity_id
_entity_poly.type
_entity_poly.pdbx_seq_one_letter_code
_entity_poly.pdbx_strand_id
1 'polypeptide(L)'
;MGGKASGFVILSNTLTLDTILIIPSLKCNLLSVSQITFTLDCIVTFGPLFCIAQDILTRNILGYGVKRDKLYYLELTESGR
;
A
#
# COMPACT_ATOMS: atom_id res chain seq x y z
N MET A 1 17.32 7.85 19.16
CA MET A 1 17.86 7.19 17.94
C MET A 1 16.78 6.24 17.44
N GLY A 2 16.03 6.60 16.40
CA GLY A 2 15.03 5.70 15.82
C GLY A 2 15.70 4.73 14.87
N GLY A 3 15.82 3.46 15.26
CA GLY A 3 16.38 2.41 14.41
C GLY A 3 15.48 2.18 13.20
N LYS A 4 16.05 2.29 11.99
CA LYS A 4 15.40 1.85 10.76
C LYS A 4 15.60 0.34 10.64
N ALA A 5 14.52 -0.43 10.58
CA ALA A 5 14.55 -1.85 10.26
C ALA A 5 13.81 -2.06 8.93
N SER A 6 14.46 -2.76 8.00
CA SER A 6 13.86 -3.22 6.73
C SER A 6 13.46 -4.68 6.87
N GLY A 7 12.26 -5.04 6.43
CA GLY A 7 11.77 -6.43 6.45
C GLY A 7 10.76 -6.68 5.33
N PHE A 8 10.17 -7.87 5.35
CA PHE A 8 9.08 -8.25 4.45
C PHE A 8 7.79 -8.46 5.25
N VAL A 9 6.63 -8.24 4.61
CA VAL A 9 5.33 -8.60 5.18
C VAL A 9 4.52 -9.42 4.19
N ILE A 10 3.84 -10.43 4.72
CA ILE A 10 2.88 -11.25 4.01
C ILE A 10 1.50 -10.62 4.25
N LEU A 11 0.90 -10.04 3.22
CA LEU A 11 -0.42 -9.40 3.27
C LEU A 11 -1.55 -10.39 2.96
N SER A 12 -1.25 -11.42 2.17
CA SER A 12 -2.14 -12.54 1.81
C SER A 12 -1.30 -13.75 1.37
N ASN A 13 -1.93 -14.88 1.08
CA ASN A 13 -1.25 -16.08 0.56
C ASN A 13 -0.53 -15.82 -0.79
N THR A 14 -0.89 -14.74 -1.48
CA THR A 14 -0.44 -14.37 -2.83
C THR A 14 0.42 -13.10 -2.85
N LEU A 15 0.40 -12.30 -1.77
CA LEU A 15 1.04 -10.99 -1.74
C LEU A 15 2.06 -10.87 -0.61
N THR A 16 3.34 -10.88 -0.99
CA THR A 16 4.48 -10.58 -0.11
C THR A 16 5.18 -9.32 -0.61
N LEU A 17 5.52 -8.41 0.30
CA LEU A 17 6.22 -7.17 -0.03
C LEU A 17 7.59 -7.12 0.62
N ASP A 18 8.63 -7.01 -0.20
CA ASP A 18 10.02 -7.29 0.19
C ASP A 18 10.86 -6.02 0.38
N THR A 19 10.32 -4.95 0.93
CA THR A 19 11.14 -3.82 1.44
C THR A 19 10.25 -2.83 2.20
N ILE A 20 9.62 -3.27 3.28
CA ILE A 20 8.85 -2.38 4.14
C ILE A 20 9.73 -1.76 5.23
N LEU A 21 9.54 -0.46 5.48
CA LEU A 21 10.13 0.21 6.63
C LEU A 21 9.27 -0.12 7.85
N ILE A 22 9.76 -1.03 8.69
CA ILE A 22 9.08 -1.40 9.92
C ILE A 22 9.39 -0.33 10.96
N ILE A 23 8.41 0.54 11.24
CA ILE A 23 8.48 1.51 12.33
C ILE A 23 7.71 0.88 13.50
N PRO A 24 8.37 0.42 14.58
CA PRO A 24 7.71 -0.34 15.66
C PRO A 24 6.55 0.38 16.36
N SER A 25 6.51 1.71 16.28
CA SER A 25 5.42 2.54 16.82
C SER A 25 4.24 2.73 15.87
N LEU A 26 4.35 2.30 14.61
CA LEU A 26 3.30 2.38 13.61
C LEU A 26 2.54 1.05 13.60
N LYS A 27 1.23 1.08 13.91
CA LYS A 27 0.36 -0.10 13.84
C LYS A 27 0.04 -0.56 12.41
N CYS A 28 0.67 0.05 11.40
CA CYS A 28 0.49 -0.24 9.99
C CYS A 28 1.86 -0.32 9.31
N ASN A 29 1.96 -1.15 8.26
CA ASN A 29 3.16 -1.19 7.42
C ASN A 29 3.15 0.02 6.48
N LEU A 30 4.30 0.69 6.36
CA LEU A 30 4.48 1.68 5.31
C LEU A 30 4.72 0.97 3.98
N LEU A 31 3.84 1.23 3.03
CA LEU A 31 3.94 0.71 1.67
C LEU A 31 4.67 1.73 0.79
N SER A 32 5.66 1.27 0.03
CA SER A 32 6.22 2.09 -1.04
C SER A 32 5.23 2.16 -2.20
N VAL A 33 4.97 3.37 -2.72
CA VAL A 33 4.15 3.55 -3.93
C VAL A 33 4.76 2.78 -5.10
N SER A 34 6.09 2.80 -5.26
CA SER A 34 6.76 2.07 -6.35
C SER A 34 6.57 0.56 -6.28
N GLN A 35 6.53 0.00 -5.07
CA GLN A 35 6.31 -1.44 -4.88
C GLN A 35 4.88 -1.80 -5.23
N ILE A 36 3.88 -1.09 -4.69
CA ILE A 36 2.47 -1.45 -4.93
C ILE A 36 2.08 -1.28 -6.40
N THR A 37 2.58 -0.24 -7.08
CA THR A 37 2.31 -0.05 -8.51
C THR A 37 2.93 -1.14 -9.37
N PHE A 38 4.10 -1.65 -8.97
CA PHE A 38 4.78 -2.74 -9.68
C PHE A 38 4.15 -4.10 -9.39
N THR A 39 3.87 -4.41 -8.13
CA THR A 39 3.35 -5.72 -7.72
C THR A 39 1.91 -5.95 -8.17
N LEU A 40 1.08 -4.91 -8.23
CA LEU A 40 -0.34 -5.01 -8.60
C LEU A 40 -0.64 -4.54 -10.03
N ASP A 41 0.40 -4.20 -10.83
CA ASP A 41 0.24 -3.57 -12.16
C ASP A 41 -0.84 -2.46 -12.15
N CYS A 42 -0.70 -1.54 -11.19
CA CYS A 42 -1.73 -0.55 -10.89
C CYS A 42 -1.22 0.89 -10.97
N ILE A 43 -2.15 1.82 -11.18
CA ILE A 43 -1.93 3.26 -11.02
C ILE A 43 -2.51 3.67 -9.67
N VAL A 44 -1.73 4.43 -8.89
CA VAL A 44 -2.23 5.07 -7.66
C VAL A 44 -2.48 6.56 -7.94
N THR A 45 -3.73 6.98 -7.78
CA THR A 45 -4.13 8.39 -7.88
C THR A 45 -4.35 8.98 -6.49
N PHE A 46 -3.76 10.14 -6.21
CA PHE A 46 -3.90 10.84 -4.93
C PHE A 46 -4.79 12.08 -5.08
N GLY A 47 -5.88 12.13 -4.32
CA GLY A 47 -6.63 13.35 -4.04
C GLY A 47 -6.21 13.97 -2.70
N PRO A 48 -6.74 15.15 -2.32
CA PRO A 48 -6.35 15.81 -1.07
C PRO A 48 -6.67 15.03 0.22
N LEU A 49 -7.68 14.15 0.16
CA LEU A 49 -8.23 13.41 1.31
C LEU A 49 -8.30 11.89 1.09
N PHE A 50 -8.00 11.40 -0.12
CA PHE A 50 -8.08 9.99 -0.45
C PHE A 50 -7.03 9.58 -1.48
N CYS A 51 -6.82 8.28 -1.65
CA CYS A 51 -6.14 7.74 -2.81
C CYS A 51 -6.90 6.52 -3.36
N ILE A 52 -6.65 6.19 -4.63
CA ILE A 52 -7.24 5.04 -5.31
C ILE A 52 -6.12 4.27 -5.98
N ALA A 53 -6.04 2.96 -5.74
CA ALA A 53 -5.23 2.04 -6.54
C ALA A 53 -6.15 1.38 -7.57
N GLN A 54 -5.81 1.52 -8.85
CA GLN A 54 -6.63 1.05 -9.97
C GLN A 54 -5.78 0.21 -10.92
N ASP A 55 -6.27 -0.97 -11.26
CA ASP A 55 -5.65 -1.88 -12.23
C ASP A 55 -5.49 -1.19 -13.60
N ILE A 56 -4.30 -1.30 -14.20
CA ILE A 56 -3.98 -0.57 -15.44
C ILE A 56 -4.84 -1.02 -16.63
N LEU A 57 -5.16 -2.32 -16.71
CA LEU A 57 -5.82 -2.92 -17.86
C LEU A 57 -7.34 -2.83 -17.74
N THR A 58 -7.88 -3.37 -16.65
CA THR A 58 -9.32 -3.53 -16.40
C THR A 58 -9.96 -2.26 -15.85
N ARG A 59 -9.15 -1.35 -15.30
CA ARG A 59 -9.61 -0.15 -14.57
C ARG A 59 -10.43 -0.47 -13.32
N ASN A 60 -10.37 -1.70 -12.83
CA ASN A 60 -10.98 -2.07 -11.56
C ASN A 60 -10.25 -1.38 -10.40
N ILE A 61 -11.02 -0.96 -9.40
CA ILE A 61 -10.46 -0.40 -8.17
C ILE A 61 -9.93 -1.58 -7.33
N LEU A 62 -8.61 -1.64 -7.18
CA LEU A 62 -7.95 -2.65 -6.36
C LEU A 62 -7.91 -2.23 -4.89
N GLY A 63 -7.91 -0.93 -4.61
CA GLY A 63 -7.95 -0.43 -3.24
C GLY A 63 -8.34 1.03 -3.14
N TYR A 64 -8.89 1.37 -1.98
CA TYR A 64 -9.27 2.73 -1.62
C TYR A 64 -8.54 3.16 -0.35
N GLY A 65 -7.95 4.35 -0.39
CA GLY A 65 -7.22 4.89 0.75
C GLY A 65 -7.84 6.16 1.28
N VAL A 66 -7.90 6.27 2.60
CA VAL A 66 -8.37 7.48 3.30
C VAL A 66 -7.19 8.17 3.96
N LYS A 67 -7.09 9.49 3.79
CA LYS A 67 -6.11 10.29 4.51
C LYS A 67 -6.47 10.37 5.98
N ARG A 68 -5.53 10.02 6.86
CA ARG A 68 -5.58 10.32 8.28
C ARG A 68 -4.28 11.04 8.64
N ASP A 69 -4.41 12.26 9.15
CA ASP A 69 -3.31 13.19 9.36
C ASP A 69 -2.48 13.42 8.08
N LYS A 70 -1.23 12.95 8.05
CA LYS A 70 -0.28 13.13 6.94
C LYS A 70 -0.10 11.88 6.08
N LEU A 71 -0.86 10.81 6.35
CA LEU A 71 -0.70 9.51 5.69
C LEU A 71 -2.01 9.04 5.05
N TYR A 72 -1.90 8.23 4.00
CA TYR A 72 -3.02 7.51 3.42
C TYR A 72 -3.03 6.08 3.95
N TYR A 73 -4.20 5.62 4.39
CA TYR A 73 -4.44 4.27 4.85
C TYR A 73 -5.20 3.55 3.76
N LEU A 74 -4.49 2.72 2.99
CA LEU A 74 -5.03 1.98 1.86
C LEU A 74 -5.65 0.65 2.33
N GLU A 75 -6.87 0.40 1.90
CA GLU A 75 -7.57 -0.87 2.06
C GLU A 75 -7.73 -1.51 0.67
N LEU A 76 -7.18 -2.72 0.51
CA LEU A 76 -7.31 -3.50 -0.73
C LEU A 76 -8.65 -4.23 -0.73
N THR A 77 -9.32 -4.18 -1.86
CA THR A 77 -10.56 -4.93 -2.12
C THR A 77 -10.24 -6.40 -2.36
N GLU A 78 -11.25 -7.27 -2.36
CA GLU A 78 -11.08 -8.70 -2.68
C GLU A 78 -10.49 -8.92 -4.08
N SER A 79 -10.70 -7.98 -5.00
CA SER A 79 -10.12 -8.00 -6.35
C SER A 79 -8.63 -7.62 -6.38
N GLY A 80 -8.10 -7.05 -5.30
CA GLY A 80 -6.70 -6.66 -5.14
C GLY A 80 -5.87 -7.62 -4.28
N ARG A 81 -6.34 -8.86 -4.07
CA ARG A 81 -5.62 -9.93 -3.37
C ARG A 81 -4.90 -10.89 -4.30
#